data_AF-A0AAU5JYZ8-F1
#
_entry.id   AF-A0AAU5JYZ8-F1
#
_cell.length_a   1.000
_cell.length_b   1.000
_cell.length_c   1.000
_cell.angle_alpha   90.00
_cell.angle_beta   90.00
_cell.angle_gamma   90.00
#
_symmetry.space_group_name_H-M   'P 1'
#
loop_
_entity.id
_entity.type
_entity.pdbx_description
1 polymer ?
#
loop_
_entity_poly.entity_id
_entity_poly.type
_entity_poly.pdbx_seq_one_letter_code
_entity_poly.pdbx_strand_id
1 'polypeptide(L)'
;MSHTEADLVQLLHTGPFHLALRTALAVRGLPLQRVQHHLAHRGIRVGVTSLSYWQQGARRPQRPESLKAVRALEEVLQLPGNSLLRLLSEDAAGRAEVERPAGRSYRSLVEASGSVEELLAELESPADGGLHTVGHHERVRVGAARELVGRESQHVVRAHRDGVDRYLAIHHGDPGCDPSRVVVRAVENCRTGRVRWHAGTGVVVAELLFDARLRAGDTHLFSYGFEDGTAGPSGEYVRGFSFAGGQYVLQVHFDEAALPVRCRRFAQTSAGAPRGGRAELTLSGRHRTVHLVEQGVRPGILGIDWDWS
;
A
#
# COMPACT_ATOMS: atom_id res chain seq x y z
N MET A 1 -2.03 -26.43 24.34
CA MET A 1 -1.33 -25.24 23.83
C MET A 1 -2.42 -24.25 23.42
N SER A 2 -2.52 -23.11 24.11
CA SER A 2 -3.62 -22.15 23.86
C SER A 2 -3.49 -21.53 22.47
N HIS A 3 -4.61 -21.27 21.77
CA HIS A 3 -4.61 -20.59 20.46
C HIS A 3 -3.74 -19.33 20.44
N THR A 4 -3.72 -18.58 21.55
CA THR A 4 -2.91 -17.39 21.79
C THR A 4 -1.39 -17.57 21.71
N GLU A 5 -0.86 -18.77 21.97
CA GLU A 5 0.58 -19.04 21.91
C GLU A 5 1.05 -19.32 20.47
N ALA A 6 0.19 -19.98 19.68
CA ALA A 6 0.41 -20.14 18.24
C ALA A 6 0.31 -18.79 17.51
N ASP A 7 -0.67 -17.96 17.88
CA ASP A 7 -0.81 -16.60 17.36
C ASP A 7 0.42 -15.74 17.69
N LEU A 8 0.98 -15.89 18.91
CA LEU A 8 2.21 -15.20 19.30
C LEU A 8 3.39 -15.60 18.42
N VAL A 9 3.59 -16.89 18.15
CA VAL A 9 4.68 -17.36 17.27
C VAL A 9 4.55 -16.75 15.87
N GLN A 10 3.35 -16.77 15.28
CA GLN A 10 3.11 -16.17 13.96
C GLN A 10 3.36 -14.65 13.95
N LEU A 11 2.91 -13.95 15.00
CA LEU A 11 3.11 -12.50 15.14
C LEU A 11 4.58 -12.13 15.35
N LEU A 12 5.35 -12.94 16.08
CA LEU A 12 6.79 -12.74 16.23
C LEU A 12 7.56 -12.95 14.93
N HIS A 13 6.98 -13.69 13.97
CA HIS A 13 7.57 -13.94 12.65
C HIS A 13 7.19 -12.88 11.61
N THR A 14 5.94 -12.45 11.55
CA THR A 14 5.41 -11.64 10.43
C THR A 14 4.50 -10.49 10.86
N GLY A 15 4.20 -10.37 12.16
CA GLY A 15 3.25 -9.40 12.69
C GLY A 15 3.87 -8.03 12.94
N PRO A 16 3.07 -6.96 12.98
CA PRO A 16 3.59 -5.64 13.32
C PRO A 16 4.02 -5.60 14.79
N PHE A 17 5.14 -4.92 15.07
CA PHE A 17 5.80 -4.88 16.40
C PHE A 17 4.85 -4.67 17.58
N HIS A 18 3.92 -3.71 17.49
CA HIS A 18 2.99 -3.38 18.57
C HIS A 18 2.00 -4.51 18.89
N LEU A 19 1.54 -5.26 17.87
CA LEU A 19 0.67 -6.42 18.07
C LEU A 19 1.44 -7.59 18.67
N ALA A 20 2.66 -7.85 18.21
CA ALA A 20 3.53 -8.87 18.78
C ALA A 20 3.84 -8.58 20.25
N LEU A 21 4.18 -7.33 20.58
CA LEU A 21 4.44 -6.89 21.96
C LEU A 21 3.20 -7.00 22.85
N ARG A 22 2.04 -6.54 22.37
CA ARG A 22 0.77 -6.62 23.12
C ARG A 22 0.40 -8.08 23.41
N THR A 23 0.55 -8.95 22.42
CA THR A 23 0.25 -10.37 22.55
C THR A 23 1.22 -11.07 23.48
N ALA A 24 2.52 -10.75 23.40
CA ALA A 24 3.53 -11.28 24.32
C ALA A 24 3.24 -10.89 25.78
N LEU A 25 2.87 -9.63 26.04
CA LEU A 25 2.48 -9.17 27.38
C LEU A 25 1.24 -9.90 27.92
N ALA A 26 0.25 -10.12 27.06
CA ALA A 26 -0.98 -10.83 27.42
C ALA A 26 -0.72 -12.31 27.72
N VAL A 27 0.03 -13.01 26.85
CA VAL A 27 0.39 -14.42 27.01
C VAL A 27 1.23 -14.64 28.26
N ARG A 28 2.12 -13.70 28.61
CA ARG A 28 2.96 -13.79 29.81
C ARG A 28 2.28 -13.24 31.07
N GLY A 29 1.09 -12.65 30.96
CA GLY A 29 0.36 -12.09 32.11
C GLY A 29 1.12 -10.98 32.85
N LEU A 30 1.98 -10.24 32.16
CA LEU A 30 2.86 -9.23 32.77
C LEU A 30 2.31 -7.81 32.55
N PRO A 31 1.87 -7.09 33.62
CA PRO A 31 1.45 -5.70 33.49
C PRO A 31 2.65 -4.79 33.22
N LEU A 32 2.42 -3.67 32.52
CA LEU A 32 3.47 -2.75 32.08
C LEU A 32 4.35 -2.21 33.24
N GLN A 33 3.77 -1.98 34.42
CA GLN A 33 4.52 -1.55 35.61
C GLN A 33 5.50 -2.62 36.10
N ARG A 34 5.10 -3.90 36.05
CA ARG A 34 5.97 -5.02 36.42
C ARG A 34 7.09 -5.19 35.41
N VAL A 35 6.80 -5.01 34.12
CA VAL A 35 7.81 -5.00 33.06
C VAL A 35 8.80 -3.86 33.24
N GLN A 36 8.32 -2.64 33.50
CA GLN A 36 9.18 -1.49 33.80
C GLN A 36 10.11 -1.77 34.98
N HIS A 37 9.59 -2.35 36.06
CA HIS A 37 10.38 -2.67 37.24
C HIS A 37 11.51 -3.67 36.93
N HIS A 38 11.23 -4.71 36.12
CA HIS A 38 12.27 -5.65 35.67
C HIS A 38 13.33 -4.99 34.78
N LEU A 39 12.93 -4.07 33.89
CA LEU A 39 13.86 -3.30 33.07
C LEU A 39 14.74 -2.37 33.93
N ALA A 40 14.16 -1.72 34.94
CA ALA A 40 14.88 -0.86 35.87
C ALA A 40 15.94 -1.62 36.68
N HIS A 41 15.63 -2.84 37.13
CA HIS A 41 16.60 -3.72 37.80
C HIS A 41 17.78 -4.11 36.91
N ARG A 42 17.61 -4.09 35.58
CA ARG A 42 18.69 -4.30 34.60
C ARG A 42 19.38 -2.99 34.17
N GLY A 43 19.15 -1.89 34.89
CA GLY A 43 19.75 -0.59 34.60
C GLY A 43 19.13 0.15 33.41
N ILE A 44 17.99 -0.32 32.89
CA ILE A 44 17.33 0.26 31.72
C ILE A 44 16.18 1.16 32.16
N ARG A 45 16.30 2.45 31.85
CA ARG A 45 15.29 3.45 32.20
C ARG A 45 14.30 3.65 31.05
N VAL A 46 13.11 3.04 31.15
CA VAL A 46 11.98 3.29 30.24
C VAL A 46 10.72 3.61 31.07
N GLY A 47 9.96 4.63 30.67
CA GLY A 47 8.70 4.98 31.35
C GLY A 47 7.55 4.04 30.99
N VAL A 48 6.59 3.84 31.90
CA VAL A 48 5.34 3.10 31.63
C VAL A 48 4.60 3.68 30.42
N THR A 49 4.58 5.01 30.30
CA THR A 49 3.96 5.72 29.17
C THR A 49 4.62 5.37 27.84
N SER A 50 5.95 5.20 27.82
CA SER A 50 6.68 4.76 26.62
C SER A 50 6.33 3.33 26.24
N LEU A 51 6.24 2.41 27.22
CA LEU A 51 5.82 1.03 26.97
C LEU A 51 4.36 0.95 26.47
N SER A 52 3.48 1.79 27.04
CA SER A 52 2.08 1.91 26.62
C SER A 52 1.97 2.40 25.17
N TYR A 53 2.73 3.43 24.79
CA TYR A 53 2.77 3.90 23.40
C TYR A 53 3.35 2.87 22.42
N TRP A 54 4.28 2.02 22.87
CA TRP A 54 4.80 0.92 22.06
C TRP A 54 3.75 -0.17 21.83
N GLN A 55 2.96 -0.52 22.86
CA GLN A 55 1.87 -1.49 22.77
C GLN A 55 0.71 -1.01 21.88
N GLN A 56 0.44 0.30 21.89
CA GLN A 56 -0.62 0.92 21.08
C GLN A 56 -0.17 1.22 19.64
N GLY A 57 1.13 1.09 19.34
CA GLY A 57 1.70 1.46 18.04
C GLY A 57 1.85 2.98 17.83
N ALA A 58 1.50 3.80 18.81
CA ALA A 58 1.59 5.26 18.78
C ALA A 58 3.05 5.77 18.72
N ARG A 59 4.01 5.01 19.26
CA ARG A 59 5.43 5.32 19.17
C ARG A 59 6.23 4.03 18.95
N ARG A 60 7.36 4.13 18.23
CA ARG A 60 8.26 3.00 18.00
C ARG A 60 9.65 3.24 18.60
N PRO A 61 10.27 2.23 19.23
CA PRO A 61 11.64 2.32 19.70
C PRO A 61 12.62 2.30 18.51
N GLN A 62 13.41 3.38 18.37
CA GLN A 62 14.42 3.52 17.30
C GLN A 62 15.81 3.88 17.83
N ARG A 63 15.90 4.57 18.98
CA ARG A 63 17.17 5.03 19.55
C ARG A 63 17.96 3.85 20.13
N PRO A 64 19.31 3.89 20.16
CA PRO A 64 20.14 2.82 20.72
C PRO A 64 19.71 2.39 22.14
N GLU A 65 19.36 3.35 22.99
CA GLU A 65 18.86 3.08 24.34
C GLU A 65 17.50 2.37 24.36
N SER A 66 16.61 2.72 23.43
CA SER A 66 15.31 2.07 23.27
C SER A 66 15.44 0.66 22.69
N LEU A 67 16.40 0.42 21.79
CA LEU A 67 16.69 -0.92 21.27
C LEU A 67 17.30 -1.83 22.34
N LYS A 68 18.16 -1.29 23.20
CA LYS A 68 18.62 -1.99 24.41
C LYS A 68 17.45 -2.38 25.31
N ALA A 69 16.47 -1.49 25.48
CA ALA A 69 15.26 -1.79 26.23
C ALA A 69 14.40 -2.90 25.59
N VAL A 70 14.27 -2.92 24.26
CA VAL A 70 13.54 -3.99 23.56
C VAL A 70 14.26 -5.33 23.69
N ARG A 71 15.59 -5.37 23.64
CA ARG A 71 16.36 -6.60 23.89
C ARG A 71 16.08 -7.17 25.28
N ALA A 72 16.14 -6.32 26.31
CA ALA A 72 15.83 -6.74 27.67
C ALA A 72 14.35 -7.13 27.84
N LEU A 73 13.45 -6.54 27.05
CA LEU A 73 12.03 -6.88 27.03
C LEU A 73 11.80 -8.30 26.50
N GLU A 74 12.51 -8.74 25.46
CA GLU A 74 12.45 -10.12 24.96
C GLU A 74 12.84 -11.12 26.06
N GLU A 75 13.89 -10.82 26.82
CA GLU A 75 14.34 -11.64 27.93
C GLU A 75 13.33 -11.67 29.09
N VAL A 76 12.73 -10.53 29.45
CA VAL A 76 11.69 -10.44 30.50
C VAL A 76 10.43 -11.20 30.10
N LEU A 77 10.08 -11.16 28.81
CA LEU A 77 8.92 -11.83 28.25
C LEU A 77 9.21 -13.29 27.83
N GLN A 78 10.43 -13.79 28.05
CA GLN A 78 10.85 -15.14 27.65
C GLN A 78 10.51 -15.44 26.18
N LEU A 79 10.88 -14.51 25.30
CA LEU A 79 10.72 -14.64 23.85
C LEU A 79 12.02 -15.17 23.23
N PRO A 80 11.95 -15.78 22.04
CA PRO A 80 13.15 -16.06 21.25
C PRO A 80 13.97 -14.78 21.04
N GLY A 81 15.28 -14.88 21.19
CA GLY A 81 16.17 -13.72 21.07
C GLY A 81 16.06 -13.03 19.72
N ASN A 82 16.07 -11.70 19.72
CA ASN A 82 15.89 -10.82 18.56
C ASN A 82 14.53 -10.95 17.86
N SER A 83 13.52 -11.61 18.43
CA SER A 83 12.20 -11.74 17.79
C SER A 83 11.48 -10.39 17.62
N LEU A 84 11.43 -9.55 18.65
CA LEU A 84 10.85 -8.21 18.61
C LEU A 84 11.80 -7.21 17.93
N LEU A 85 13.11 -7.33 18.15
CA LEU A 85 14.12 -6.51 17.49
C LEU A 85 14.08 -6.71 15.97
N ARG A 86 13.89 -7.94 15.49
CA ARG A 86 13.76 -8.22 14.05
C ARG A 86 12.53 -7.53 13.47
N LEU A 87 11.39 -7.52 14.16
CA LEU A 87 10.22 -6.77 13.71
C LEU A 87 10.49 -5.26 13.62
N LEU A 88 11.32 -4.73 14.53
CA LEU A 88 11.77 -3.33 14.46
C LEU A 88 12.76 -3.08 13.34
N SER A 89 13.63 -4.05 13.03
CA SER A 89 14.64 -3.96 11.95
C SER A 89 14.06 -4.21 10.57
N GLU A 90 13.04 -5.07 10.42
CA GLU A 90 12.32 -5.29 9.17
C GLU A 90 11.40 -4.09 8.88
N ASP A 91 10.78 -3.54 9.91
CA ASP A 91 10.05 -2.27 9.80
C ASP A 91 10.99 -1.05 9.67
N ALA A 92 12.22 -1.12 10.17
CA ALA A 92 13.26 -0.12 9.97
C ALA A 92 14.00 -0.31 8.65
N ALA A 93 14.03 -1.49 8.02
CA ALA A 93 14.40 -1.59 6.61
C ALA A 93 13.36 -0.86 5.72
N GLY A 94 12.16 -0.63 6.25
CA GLY A 94 11.18 0.30 5.70
C GLY A 94 11.30 1.77 6.15
N ARG A 95 12.25 2.14 7.03
CA ARG A 95 12.38 3.52 7.60
C ARG A 95 13.80 4.06 7.83
N ALA A 96 14.83 3.22 7.81
CA ALA A 96 16.23 3.62 7.82
C ALA A 96 16.47 4.28 6.48
N GLU A 97 16.82 5.56 6.56
CA GLU A 97 17.29 6.42 5.49
C GLU A 97 17.29 5.72 4.14
N VAL A 98 16.22 5.97 3.40
CA VAL A 98 16.35 6.16 1.98
C VAL A 98 17.27 7.38 1.80
N GLU A 99 18.58 7.21 2.04
CA GLU A 99 19.53 7.52 0.97
C GLU A 99 18.87 6.89 -0.25
N ARG A 100 18.31 7.75 -1.10
CA ARG A 100 17.64 7.37 -2.35
C ARG A 100 18.22 6.04 -2.85
N PRO A 101 17.54 4.87 -2.75
CA PRO A 101 17.59 4.02 -3.92
C PRO A 101 17.00 4.94 -4.97
N ALA A 102 17.81 5.32 -5.97
CA ALA A 102 17.36 6.16 -7.06
C ALA A 102 15.95 5.71 -7.40
N GLY A 103 14.95 6.56 -7.09
CA GLY A 103 13.55 6.17 -7.22
C GLY A 103 13.44 5.60 -8.61
N ARG A 104 13.02 4.34 -8.74
CA ARG A 104 12.87 3.78 -10.08
C ARG A 104 11.86 4.70 -10.74
N SER A 105 12.31 5.42 -11.77
CA SER A 105 11.37 6.23 -12.53
C SER A 105 10.23 5.29 -12.95
N TYR A 106 9.01 5.83 -12.95
CA TYR A 106 7.82 5.18 -13.47
C TYR A 106 8.10 4.46 -14.81
N ARG A 107 9.11 4.93 -15.56
CA ARG A 107 9.95 4.25 -16.59
C ARG A 107 10.07 2.74 -16.54
N SER A 108 10.26 2.14 -15.37
CA SER A 108 10.57 0.70 -15.26
C SER A 108 9.36 -0.18 -14.96
N LEU A 109 8.21 0.42 -14.64
CA LEU A 109 7.05 -0.31 -14.12
C LEU A 109 5.93 -0.48 -15.14
N VAL A 110 5.89 0.34 -16.20
CA VAL A 110 4.87 0.26 -17.26
C VAL A 110 5.48 0.59 -18.62
N GLU A 111 5.13 -0.16 -19.67
CA GLU A 111 5.66 0.00 -21.03
C GLU A 111 5.39 1.41 -21.61
N ALA A 112 4.30 2.07 -21.22
CA ALA A 112 3.88 3.39 -21.69
C ALA A 112 4.62 4.59 -21.04
N SER A 113 5.77 4.35 -20.40
CA SER A 113 6.44 5.34 -19.55
C SER A 113 6.81 6.67 -20.23
N GLY A 114 7.17 6.65 -21.52
CA GLY A 114 7.49 7.88 -22.27
C GLY A 114 6.29 8.82 -22.41
N SER A 115 5.12 8.27 -22.75
CA SER A 115 3.87 9.06 -22.87
C SER A 115 3.42 9.63 -21.53
N VAL A 116 3.64 8.90 -20.43
CA VAL A 116 3.34 9.41 -19.08
C VAL A 116 4.27 10.56 -18.72
N GLU A 117 5.58 10.47 -19.00
CA GLU A 117 6.52 11.56 -18.75
C GLU A 117 6.17 12.85 -19.51
N GLU A 118 5.77 12.73 -20.77
CA GLU A 118 5.33 13.87 -21.59
C GLU A 118 4.10 14.56 -20.98
N LEU A 119 3.06 13.79 -20.63
CA LEU A 119 1.85 14.32 -20.01
C LEU A 119 2.13 14.92 -18.61
N LEU A 120 3.05 14.33 -17.83
CA LEU A 120 3.47 14.88 -16.53
C LEU A 120 4.21 16.21 -16.69
N ALA A 121 5.04 16.36 -17.73
CA ALA A 121 5.75 17.59 -18.03
C ALA A 121 4.78 18.71 -18.44
N GLU A 122 3.77 18.42 -19.25
CA GLU A 122 2.71 19.38 -19.61
C GLU A 122 1.90 19.88 -18.40
N LEU A 123 1.80 19.07 -17.35
CA LEU A 123 1.10 19.43 -16.11
C LEU A 123 2.01 20.17 -15.12
N GLU A 124 3.28 20.39 -15.46
CA GLU A 124 4.29 21.06 -14.62
C GLU A 124 4.44 20.40 -13.24
N SER A 125 4.22 19.09 -13.15
CA SER A 125 4.25 18.37 -11.88
C SER A 125 5.65 17.85 -11.56
N PRO A 126 6.11 17.97 -10.30
CA PRO A 126 7.34 17.32 -9.86
C PRO A 126 7.23 15.80 -9.99
N ALA A 127 8.34 15.13 -10.35
CA ALA A 127 8.38 13.70 -10.61
C ALA A 127 7.95 12.81 -9.42
N ASP A 128 8.04 13.32 -8.20
CA ASP A 128 7.62 12.62 -6.97
C ASP A 128 6.24 13.06 -6.44
N GLY A 129 5.60 14.06 -7.06
CA GLY A 129 4.32 14.63 -6.65
C GLY A 129 4.31 15.31 -5.26
N GLY A 130 5.32 15.11 -4.41
CA GLY A 130 5.35 15.60 -3.03
C GLY A 130 4.52 14.76 -2.04
N LEU A 131 4.02 13.58 -2.45
CA LEU A 131 3.13 12.74 -1.64
C LEU A 131 3.66 11.31 -1.51
N HIS A 132 3.55 10.76 -0.30
CA HIS A 132 3.69 9.34 -0.02
C HIS A 132 2.33 8.71 0.24
N THR A 133 2.05 7.58 -0.41
CA THR A 133 0.85 6.80 -0.12
C THR A 133 0.99 6.10 1.22
N VAL A 134 0.04 6.36 2.13
CA VAL A 134 -0.09 5.68 3.42
C VAL A 134 -1.10 4.53 3.32
N GLY A 135 -2.16 4.73 2.57
CA GLY A 135 -3.19 3.72 2.30
C GLY A 135 -3.82 3.95 0.93
N HIS A 136 -4.12 2.87 0.23
CA HIS A 136 -4.77 2.94 -1.07
C HIS A 136 -5.71 1.76 -1.24
N HIS A 137 -7.00 2.05 -1.36
CA HIS A 137 -8.04 1.07 -1.67
C HIS A 137 -8.54 1.33 -3.08
N GLU A 138 -8.45 0.32 -3.92
CA GLU A 138 -8.91 0.38 -5.31
C GLU A 138 -9.98 -0.67 -5.56
N ARG A 139 -11.10 -0.24 -6.13
CA ARG A 139 -12.18 -1.10 -6.59
C ARG A 139 -12.28 -1.01 -8.10
N VAL A 140 -12.17 -2.14 -8.75
CA VAL A 140 -12.23 -2.28 -10.20
C VAL A 140 -13.49 -3.03 -10.57
N ARG A 141 -14.15 -2.59 -11.64
CA ARG A 141 -15.36 -3.21 -12.19
C ARG A 141 -15.08 -3.73 -13.58
N VAL A 142 -15.45 -4.98 -13.84
CA VAL A 142 -15.40 -5.62 -15.15
C VAL A 142 -16.83 -5.86 -15.62
N GLY A 143 -17.14 -5.42 -16.85
CA GLY A 143 -18.48 -5.43 -17.43
C GLY A 143 -18.87 -6.76 -18.08
N ALA A 144 -20.11 -6.83 -18.56
CA ALA A 144 -20.68 -8.01 -19.20
C ALA A 144 -19.98 -8.40 -20.51
N ALA A 145 -19.34 -7.46 -21.20
CA ALA A 145 -18.52 -7.72 -22.38
C ALA A 145 -17.04 -8.00 -22.03
N ARG A 146 -16.75 -8.26 -20.73
CA ARG A 146 -15.42 -8.54 -20.15
C ARG A 146 -14.46 -7.34 -20.16
N GLU A 147 -14.98 -6.16 -20.45
CA GLU A 147 -14.25 -4.89 -20.51
C GLU A 147 -14.05 -4.28 -19.12
N LEU A 148 -12.96 -3.53 -18.95
CA LEU A 148 -12.74 -2.72 -17.75
C LEU A 148 -13.69 -1.52 -17.78
N VAL A 149 -14.82 -1.58 -17.05
CA VAL A 149 -15.83 -0.49 -17.06
C VAL A 149 -15.48 0.68 -16.15
N GLY A 150 -14.60 0.46 -15.17
CA GLY A 150 -14.17 1.55 -14.33
C GLY A 150 -13.43 1.12 -13.09
N ARG A 151 -12.84 2.12 -12.44
CA ARG A 151 -12.15 1.98 -11.17
C ARG A 151 -12.41 3.16 -10.27
N GLU A 152 -12.46 2.89 -8.98
CA GLU A 152 -12.54 3.87 -7.92
C GLU A 152 -11.36 3.67 -6.97
N SER A 153 -10.69 4.76 -6.63
CA SER A 153 -9.53 4.77 -5.75
C SER A 153 -9.81 5.67 -4.56
N GLN A 154 -9.66 5.16 -3.35
CA GLN A 154 -9.61 5.94 -2.12
C GLN A 154 -8.17 5.94 -1.60
N HIS A 155 -7.63 7.13 -1.38
CA HIS A 155 -6.24 7.35 -1.00
C HIS A 155 -6.15 8.03 0.35
N VAL A 156 -5.20 7.56 1.16
CA VAL A 156 -4.62 8.33 2.25
C VAL A 156 -3.18 8.61 1.87
N VAL A 157 -2.84 9.88 1.73
CA VAL A 157 -1.48 10.33 1.40
C VAL A 157 -0.91 11.15 2.53
N ARG A 158 0.42 11.22 2.61
CA ARG A 158 1.17 12.12 3.47
C ARG A 158 2.06 13.01 2.63
N ALA A 159 1.99 14.31 2.83
CA ALA A 159 2.93 15.24 2.21
C ALA A 159 4.31 15.12 2.85
N HIS A 160 5.37 15.06 2.04
CA HIS A 160 6.76 15.07 2.53
C HIS A 160 7.49 16.40 2.30
N ARG A 161 6.80 17.37 1.69
CA ARG A 161 7.23 18.75 1.54
C ARG A 161 6.05 19.69 1.74
N ASP A 162 6.36 20.95 2.02
CA ASP A 162 5.35 21.99 2.12
C ASP A 162 4.78 22.38 0.76
N GLY A 163 3.53 22.84 0.75
CA GLY A 163 2.92 23.48 -0.41
C GLY A 163 2.18 22.54 -1.35
N VAL A 164 2.07 21.25 -1.01
CA VAL A 164 1.40 20.26 -1.85
C VAL A 164 -0.11 20.49 -1.84
N ASP A 165 -0.68 20.68 -3.02
CA ASP A 165 -2.09 21.04 -3.20
C ASP A 165 -2.80 20.17 -4.24
N ARG A 166 -2.15 19.12 -4.76
CA ARG A 166 -2.71 18.26 -5.79
C ARG A 166 -2.13 16.86 -5.80
N TYR A 167 -2.84 15.95 -6.44
CA TYR A 167 -2.41 14.60 -6.80
C TYR A 167 -2.59 14.38 -8.30
N LEU A 168 -1.70 13.59 -8.91
CA LEU A 168 -1.84 13.18 -10.31
C LEU A 168 -2.32 11.73 -10.39
N ALA A 169 -3.53 11.56 -10.88
CA ALA A 169 -4.12 10.25 -11.13
C ALA A 169 -3.83 9.81 -12.56
N ILE A 170 -3.29 8.60 -12.72
CA ILE A 170 -2.88 8.05 -14.01
C ILE A 170 -3.70 6.80 -14.28
N HIS A 171 -4.42 6.77 -15.40
CA HIS A 171 -5.16 5.62 -15.92
C HIS A 171 -4.47 5.08 -17.16
N HIS A 172 -4.30 3.77 -17.22
CA HIS A 172 -3.85 3.05 -18.41
C HIS A 172 -5.04 2.25 -18.91
N GLY A 173 -5.55 2.62 -20.08
CA GLY A 173 -6.58 1.84 -20.75
C GLY A 173 -6.03 0.51 -21.26
N ASP A 174 -6.89 -0.51 -21.31
CA ASP A 174 -6.58 -1.77 -21.97
C ASP A 174 -6.38 -1.58 -23.48
N PRO A 175 -5.74 -2.54 -24.19
CA PRO A 175 -5.55 -2.46 -25.64
C PRO A 175 -6.86 -2.15 -26.39
N GLY A 176 -6.81 -1.10 -27.23
CA GLY A 176 -7.98 -0.61 -27.96
C GLY A 176 -8.82 0.43 -27.20
N CYS A 177 -8.41 0.86 -26.01
CA CYS A 177 -9.01 1.98 -25.28
C CYS A 177 -9.01 3.26 -26.14
N ASP A 178 -10.13 3.98 -26.10
CA ASP A 178 -10.25 5.36 -26.58
C ASP A 178 -10.12 6.32 -25.38
N PRO A 179 -8.92 6.88 -25.14
CA PRO A 179 -8.69 7.71 -23.96
C PRO A 179 -9.45 9.04 -23.99
N SER A 180 -9.97 9.47 -25.16
CA SER A 180 -10.78 10.69 -25.26
C SER A 180 -12.18 10.54 -24.66
N ARG A 181 -12.64 9.29 -24.49
CA ARG A 181 -13.95 8.95 -23.93
C ARG A 181 -13.88 8.51 -22.46
N VAL A 182 -12.68 8.43 -21.89
CA VAL A 182 -12.48 8.11 -20.47
C VAL A 182 -12.96 9.27 -19.60
N VAL A 183 -13.82 8.97 -18.63
CA VAL A 183 -14.38 9.99 -17.74
C VAL A 183 -13.67 9.95 -16.39
N VAL A 184 -13.09 11.09 -15.99
CA VAL A 184 -12.49 11.28 -14.67
C VAL A 184 -13.56 11.76 -13.68
N ARG A 185 -13.68 11.10 -12.54
CA ARG A 185 -14.58 11.50 -11.45
C ARG A 185 -13.78 11.87 -10.21
N ALA A 186 -13.81 13.13 -9.80
CA ALA A 186 -13.43 13.50 -8.44
C ALA A 186 -14.61 13.20 -7.51
N VAL A 187 -14.37 12.49 -6.41
CA VAL A 187 -15.44 11.97 -5.55
C VAL A 187 -15.42 12.62 -4.18
N GLU A 188 -14.28 12.62 -3.50
CA GLU A 188 -14.17 13.16 -2.13
C GLU A 188 -12.87 13.94 -1.95
N ASN A 189 -12.94 15.10 -1.28
CA ASN A 189 -11.82 15.96 -0.88
C ASN A 189 -10.81 16.29 -1.99
N CYS A 190 -11.28 16.32 -3.23
CA CYS A 190 -10.55 16.80 -4.38
C CYS A 190 -11.52 17.27 -5.48
N ARG A 191 -10.98 18.02 -6.43
CA ARG A 191 -11.67 18.46 -7.64
C ARG A 191 -10.81 18.20 -8.86
N THR A 192 -11.44 17.84 -9.98
CA THR A 192 -10.73 17.60 -11.23
C THR A 192 -10.18 18.93 -11.77
N GLY A 193 -8.86 18.96 -12.02
CA GLY A 193 -8.15 20.04 -12.69
C GLY A 193 -7.98 19.74 -14.18
N ARG A 194 -6.76 19.92 -14.70
CA ARG A 194 -6.46 19.58 -16.09
C ARG A 194 -6.48 18.06 -16.29
N VAL A 195 -7.03 17.63 -17.42
CA VAL A 195 -6.94 16.24 -17.89
C VAL A 195 -6.18 16.25 -19.21
N ARG A 196 -5.26 15.31 -19.36
CA ARG A 196 -4.43 15.11 -20.55
C ARG A 196 -4.39 13.63 -20.89
N TRP A 197 -4.26 13.32 -22.17
CA TRP A 197 -4.25 11.95 -22.63
C TRP A 197 -3.39 11.78 -23.88
N HIS A 198 -2.91 10.56 -24.09
CA HIS A 198 -2.11 10.20 -25.24
C HIS A 198 -2.80 9.07 -26.03
N ALA A 199 -3.29 9.39 -27.23
CA ALA A 199 -4.08 8.48 -28.05
C ALA A 199 -3.34 7.18 -28.42
N GLY A 200 -2.03 7.26 -28.69
CA GLY A 200 -1.26 6.10 -29.12
C GLY A 200 -1.01 5.06 -28.02
N THR A 201 -1.18 5.41 -26.74
CA THR A 201 -0.89 4.52 -25.59
C THR A 201 -2.10 4.30 -24.68
N GLY A 202 -3.25 4.94 -24.94
CA GLY A 202 -4.44 4.81 -24.09
C GLY A 202 -4.28 5.39 -22.68
N VAL A 203 -3.26 6.24 -22.47
CA VAL A 203 -2.95 6.83 -21.16
C VAL A 203 -3.78 8.09 -20.94
N VAL A 204 -4.36 8.22 -19.74
CA VAL A 204 -5.03 9.44 -19.25
C VAL A 204 -4.39 9.87 -17.93
N VAL A 205 -4.02 11.14 -17.83
CA VAL A 205 -3.50 11.77 -16.61
C VAL A 205 -4.44 12.89 -16.20
N ALA A 206 -4.90 12.87 -14.95
CA ALA A 206 -5.78 13.87 -14.39
C ALA A 206 -5.17 14.52 -13.16
N GLU A 207 -5.20 15.85 -13.12
CA GLU A 207 -4.95 16.60 -11.89
C GLU A 207 -6.16 16.49 -10.97
N LEU A 208 -5.90 16.13 -9.71
CA LEU A 208 -6.86 16.18 -8.63
C LEU A 208 -6.38 17.23 -7.64
N LEU A 209 -7.01 18.39 -7.67
CA LEU A 209 -6.65 19.52 -6.83
C LEU A 209 -7.31 19.35 -5.48
N PHE A 210 -6.54 19.55 -4.41
CA PHE A 210 -7.04 19.62 -3.05
C PHE A 210 -7.50 21.04 -2.76
N ASP A 211 -8.57 21.20 -1.99
CA ASP A 211 -9.00 22.51 -1.49
C ASP A 211 -8.19 22.94 -0.24
N ALA A 212 -7.01 22.34 -0.06
CA ALA A 212 -6.09 22.59 1.02
C ALA A 212 -4.64 22.51 0.52
N ARG A 213 -3.77 23.31 1.14
CA ARG A 213 -2.33 23.27 0.90
C ARG A 213 -1.65 22.56 2.08
N LEU A 214 -1.16 21.36 1.82
CA LEU A 214 -0.55 20.48 2.82
C LEU A 214 0.86 20.92 3.17
N ARG A 215 1.21 20.78 4.45
CA ARG A 215 2.58 20.91 4.97
C ARG A 215 3.24 19.55 5.08
N ALA A 216 4.56 19.53 5.15
CA ALA A 216 5.32 18.31 5.38
C ALA A 216 4.84 17.61 6.67
N GLY A 217 4.47 16.34 6.53
CA GLY A 217 3.89 15.51 7.59
C GLY A 217 2.37 15.42 7.59
N ASP A 218 1.66 16.37 6.97
CA ASP A 218 0.20 16.39 6.91
C ASP A 218 -0.33 15.18 6.12
N THR A 219 -1.46 14.65 6.57
CA THR A 219 -2.17 13.58 5.87
C THR A 219 -3.44 14.10 5.22
N HIS A 220 -3.73 13.62 4.02
CA HIS A 220 -4.96 13.94 3.29
C HIS A 220 -5.66 12.67 2.82
N LEU A 221 -6.97 12.61 3.01
CA LEU A 221 -7.82 11.53 2.52
C LEU A 221 -8.66 12.06 1.37
N PHE A 222 -8.65 11.39 0.23
CA PHE A 222 -9.43 11.77 -0.94
C PHE A 222 -9.82 10.54 -1.77
N SER A 223 -10.81 10.67 -2.64
CA SER A 223 -11.19 9.61 -3.58
C SER A 223 -11.52 10.14 -4.97
N TYR A 224 -11.26 9.30 -5.96
CA TYR A 224 -11.48 9.57 -7.38
C TYR A 224 -11.78 8.28 -8.14
N GLY A 225 -12.20 8.39 -9.40
CA GLY A 225 -12.37 7.25 -10.28
C GLY A 225 -12.17 7.58 -11.75
N PHE A 226 -12.05 6.52 -12.55
CA PHE A 226 -12.08 6.56 -14.00
C PHE A 226 -13.18 5.63 -14.48
N GLU A 227 -14.03 6.10 -15.39
CA GLU A 227 -14.90 5.24 -16.18
C GLU A 227 -14.21 5.03 -17.54
N ASP A 228 -13.98 3.77 -17.86
CA ASP A 228 -13.49 3.28 -19.15
C ASP A 228 -14.43 2.13 -19.55
N GLY A 229 -14.19 1.39 -20.62
CA GLY A 229 -15.15 0.46 -21.23
C GLY A 229 -15.25 0.68 -22.73
N THR A 230 -14.28 1.43 -23.24
CA THR A 230 -14.02 1.64 -24.65
C THR A 230 -13.13 0.54 -25.23
N ALA A 231 -12.37 -0.14 -24.37
CA ALA A 231 -11.47 -1.23 -24.72
C ALA A 231 -12.20 -2.57 -24.88
N GLY A 232 -11.46 -3.58 -25.36
CA GLY A 232 -11.94 -4.96 -25.46
C GLY A 232 -11.91 -5.73 -24.13
N PRO A 233 -12.01 -7.07 -24.19
CA PRO A 233 -11.92 -7.94 -23.02
C PRO A 233 -10.61 -7.73 -22.25
N SER A 234 -10.73 -7.43 -20.96
CA SER A 234 -9.63 -7.33 -20.02
C SER A 234 -9.28 -8.71 -19.45
N GLY A 235 -8.00 -9.00 -19.29
CA GLY A 235 -7.51 -10.25 -18.68
C GLY A 235 -6.80 -10.03 -17.34
N GLU A 236 -6.60 -8.78 -16.96
CA GLU A 236 -5.89 -8.43 -15.74
C GLU A 236 -6.11 -6.98 -15.34
N TYR A 237 -5.84 -6.70 -14.08
CA TYR A 237 -5.67 -5.34 -13.60
C TYR A 237 -4.38 -5.24 -12.80
N VAL A 238 -3.59 -4.21 -13.11
CA VAL A 238 -2.28 -3.98 -12.51
C VAL A 238 -2.16 -2.58 -11.92
N ARG A 239 -1.41 -2.49 -10.83
CA ARG A 239 -1.02 -1.22 -10.21
C ARG A 239 0.49 -1.18 -10.03
N GLY A 240 1.11 -0.15 -10.60
CA GLY A 240 2.52 0.16 -10.39
C GLY A 240 2.74 1.00 -9.13
N PHE A 241 3.81 0.68 -8.40
CA PHE A 241 4.26 1.39 -7.20
C PHE A 241 5.71 1.80 -7.38
N SER A 242 5.96 3.11 -7.50
CA SER A 242 7.32 3.65 -7.61
C SER A 242 8.07 3.70 -6.28
N PHE A 243 7.35 3.67 -5.16
CA PHE A 243 7.90 3.77 -3.81
C PHE A 243 7.37 2.66 -2.91
N ALA A 244 8.19 2.28 -1.93
CA ALA A 244 7.77 1.37 -0.89
C ALA A 244 6.88 2.10 0.13
N GLY A 245 5.95 1.37 0.73
CA GLY A 245 5.18 1.82 1.88
C GLY A 245 3.68 1.88 1.67
N GLY A 246 2.98 1.96 2.79
CA GLY A 246 1.53 1.99 2.86
C GLY A 246 0.88 0.61 2.64
N GLN A 247 -0.41 0.55 2.98
CA GLN A 247 -1.27 -0.59 2.69
C GLN A 247 -1.94 -0.40 1.34
N TYR A 248 -2.01 -1.46 0.54
CA TYR A 248 -2.78 -1.50 -0.69
C TYR A 248 -3.82 -2.61 -0.65
N VAL A 249 -5.04 -2.28 -1.05
CA VAL A 249 -6.11 -3.26 -1.28
C VAL A 249 -6.62 -3.06 -2.69
N LEU A 250 -6.66 -4.15 -3.44
CA LEU A 250 -7.29 -4.22 -4.74
C LEU A 250 -8.46 -5.18 -4.65
N GLN A 251 -9.64 -4.72 -5.03
CA GLN A 251 -10.82 -5.54 -5.22
C GLN A 251 -11.27 -5.44 -6.67
N VAL A 252 -11.49 -6.59 -7.31
CA VAL A 252 -12.05 -6.67 -8.67
C VAL A 252 -13.45 -7.28 -8.55
N HIS A 253 -14.43 -6.62 -9.16
CA HIS A 253 -15.81 -7.06 -9.24
C HIS A 253 -16.17 -7.42 -10.68
N PHE A 254 -16.73 -8.60 -10.88
CA PHE A 254 -17.13 -9.12 -12.18
C PHE A 254 -18.65 -9.08 -12.35
N ASP A 255 -19.08 -8.74 -13.55
CA ASP A 255 -20.48 -8.83 -13.97
C ASP A 255 -21.01 -10.27 -13.90
N GLU A 256 -22.32 -10.43 -13.65
CA GLU A 256 -22.97 -11.76 -13.61
C GLU A 256 -22.80 -12.57 -14.89
N ALA A 257 -22.89 -11.89 -16.03
CA ALA A 257 -22.88 -12.51 -17.33
C ALA A 257 -21.46 -12.89 -17.78
N ALA A 258 -20.43 -12.47 -17.05
CA ALA A 258 -19.03 -12.63 -17.41
C ALA A 258 -18.18 -12.98 -16.17
N LEU A 259 -18.28 -14.23 -15.71
CA LEU A 259 -17.47 -14.74 -14.61
C LEU A 259 -16.18 -15.41 -15.12
N PRO A 260 -15.02 -15.13 -14.52
CA PRO A 260 -13.78 -15.80 -14.87
C PRO A 260 -13.75 -17.24 -14.34
N VAL A 261 -13.07 -18.13 -15.07
CA VAL A 261 -12.87 -19.52 -14.64
C VAL A 261 -11.78 -19.63 -13.57
N ARG A 262 -10.84 -18.68 -13.57
CA ARG A 262 -9.71 -18.67 -12.65
C ARG A 262 -9.23 -17.24 -12.41
N CYS A 263 -8.94 -16.89 -11.16
CA CYS A 263 -8.31 -15.62 -10.79
C CYS A 263 -7.02 -15.90 -10.03
N ARG A 264 -5.97 -15.12 -10.28
CA ARG A 264 -4.68 -15.25 -9.60
C ARG A 264 -4.13 -13.89 -9.24
N ARG A 265 -3.67 -13.71 -8.01
CA ARG A 265 -2.82 -12.58 -7.65
C ARG A 265 -1.43 -12.79 -8.22
N PHE A 266 -0.71 -11.71 -8.49
CA PHE A 266 0.72 -11.77 -8.79
C PHE A 266 1.44 -10.51 -8.34
N ALA A 267 2.76 -10.61 -8.25
CA ALA A 267 3.67 -9.50 -8.07
C ALA A 267 4.77 -9.55 -9.16
N GLN A 268 5.23 -8.39 -9.60
CA GLN A 268 6.25 -8.28 -10.64
C GLN A 268 7.18 -7.12 -10.32
N THR A 269 8.48 -7.26 -10.55
CA THR A 269 9.46 -6.21 -10.18
C THR A 269 9.60 -5.10 -11.23
N SER A 270 9.19 -5.37 -12.47
CA SER A 270 9.12 -4.45 -13.62
C SER A 270 8.30 -5.09 -14.74
N ALA A 271 7.83 -4.31 -15.72
CA ALA A 271 6.94 -4.80 -16.78
C ALA A 271 7.49 -6.01 -17.57
N GLY A 272 8.82 -6.10 -17.74
CA GLY A 272 9.49 -7.22 -18.42
C GLY A 272 9.99 -8.35 -17.49
N ALA A 273 9.85 -8.23 -16.18
CA ALA A 273 10.30 -9.27 -15.25
C ALA A 273 9.31 -10.43 -15.15
N PRO A 274 9.73 -11.67 -14.81
CA PRO A 274 8.79 -12.75 -14.56
C PRO A 274 7.80 -12.41 -13.43
N ARG A 275 6.54 -12.83 -13.58
CA ARG A 275 5.54 -12.74 -12.51
C ARG A 275 5.87 -13.73 -11.41
N GLY A 276 6.00 -13.24 -10.18
CA GLY A 276 6.21 -14.01 -8.96
C GLY A 276 4.98 -13.99 -8.04
N GLY A 277 5.04 -14.79 -6.97
CA GLY A 277 4.03 -14.79 -5.92
C GLY A 277 2.62 -15.15 -6.39
N ARG A 278 2.50 -15.90 -7.50
CA ARG A 278 1.21 -16.32 -8.06
C ARG A 278 0.49 -17.24 -7.09
N ALA A 279 -0.74 -16.87 -6.75
CA ALA A 279 -1.64 -17.68 -5.95
C ALA A 279 -3.07 -17.50 -6.45
N GLU A 280 -3.85 -18.57 -6.43
CA GLU A 280 -5.27 -18.51 -6.79
C GLU A 280 -6.06 -17.66 -5.80
N LEU A 281 -7.04 -16.95 -6.35
CA LEU A 281 -8.04 -16.21 -5.58
C LEU A 281 -9.40 -16.84 -5.83
N THR A 282 -10.11 -17.13 -4.74
CA THR A 282 -11.46 -17.66 -4.81
C THR A 282 -12.44 -16.52 -5.09
N LEU A 283 -13.20 -16.64 -6.18
CA LEU A 283 -14.30 -15.73 -6.49
C LEU A 283 -15.39 -15.86 -5.41
N SER A 284 -15.75 -14.75 -4.77
CA SER A 284 -16.84 -14.74 -3.79
C SER A 284 -18.17 -15.01 -4.50
N GLY A 285 -18.99 -15.96 -4.03
CA GLY A 285 -20.23 -16.36 -4.71
C GLY A 285 -21.19 -15.20 -5.02
N ARG A 286 -21.91 -14.68 -4.01
CA ARG A 286 -22.95 -13.65 -4.21
C ARG A 286 -22.41 -12.33 -4.76
N HIS A 287 -21.22 -11.94 -4.32
CA HIS A 287 -20.65 -10.62 -4.60
C HIS A 287 -19.72 -10.61 -5.82
N ARG A 288 -19.38 -11.78 -6.40
CA ARG A 288 -18.57 -11.90 -7.62
C ARG A 288 -17.29 -11.07 -7.59
N THR A 289 -16.64 -11.04 -6.43
CA THR A 289 -15.40 -10.30 -6.21
C THR A 289 -14.23 -11.22 -5.90
N VAL A 290 -13.05 -10.77 -6.28
CA VAL A 290 -11.77 -11.22 -5.74
C VAL A 290 -11.02 -10.02 -5.19
N HIS A 291 -10.12 -10.25 -4.26
CA HIS A 291 -9.30 -9.17 -3.73
C HIS A 291 -7.92 -9.67 -3.33
N LEU A 292 -6.99 -8.72 -3.21
CA LEU A 292 -5.72 -8.91 -2.54
C LEU A 292 -5.46 -7.74 -1.59
N VAL A 293 -4.64 -8.00 -0.58
CA VAL A 293 -4.18 -7.00 0.38
C VAL A 293 -2.67 -7.12 0.49
N GLU A 294 -1.97 -6.01 0.36
CA GLU A 294 -0.55 -5.88 0.63
C GLU A 294 -0.34 -4.89 1.79
N GLN A 295 0.23 -5.36 2.90
CA GLN A 295 0.37 -4.57 4.14
C GLN A 295 1.57 -3.61 4.09
N GLY A 296 2.54 -3.91 3.23
CA GLY A 296 3.75 -3.11 3.05
C GLY A 296 4.19 -3.19 1.60
N VAL A 297 3.63 -2.32 0.78
CA VAL A 297 3.90 -2.34 -0.66
C VAL A 297 5.39 -2.12 -0.93
N ARG A 298 5.94 -2.91 -1.84
CA ARG A 298 7.31 -2.75 -2.35
C ARG A 298 7.27 -2.11 -3.74
N PRO A 299 8.35 -1.44 -4.17
CA PRO A 299 8.43 -0.93 -5.53
C PRO A 299 8.29 -2.08 -6.53
N GLY A 300 7.43 -1.92 -7.52
CA GLY A 300 7.05 -3.00 -8.42
C GLY A 300 5.61 -2.84 -8.92
N ILE A 301 5.06 -3.96 -9.39
CA ILE A 301 3.70 -4.08 -9.91
C ILE A 301 3.00 -5.14 -9.06
N LEU A 302 1.77 -4.85 -8.65
CA LEU A 302 0.85 -5.81 -8.07
C LEU A 302 -0.40 -5.88 -8.91
N GLY A 303 -0.95 -7.07 -9.08
CA GLY A 303 -2.13 -7.25 -9.91
C GLY A 303 -2.88 -8.52 -9.64
N ILE A 304 -4.04 -8.60 -10.28
CA ILE A 304 -4.84 -9.81 -10.39
C ILE A 304 -5.00 -10.07 -11.88
N ASP A 305 -4.62 -11.27 -12.32
CA ASP A 305 -4.95 -11.78 -13.63
C ASP A 305 -6.10 -12.78 -13.52
N TRP A 306 -6.87 -12.92 -14.60
CA TRP A 306 -7.96 -13.87 -14.68
C TRP A 306 -8.04 -14.50 -16.06
N ASP A 307 -8.63 -15.68 -16.10
CA ASP A 307 -8.88 -16.44 -17.31
C ASP A 307 -10.39 -16.52 -17.58
N TRP A 308 -10.75 -16.43 -18.85
CA TRP A 308 -12.12 -16.52 -19.33
C TRP A 308 -12.49 -17.91 -19.85
N SER A 309 -11.50 -18.80 -20.04
CA SER A 309 -11.68 -20.15 -20.62
C SER A 309 -10.79 -21.19 -19.97
#